data_AF-A0A292YGN9-F1
#
_entry.id   AF-A0A292YGN9-F1
#
_cell.length_a   1.000
_cell.length_b   1.000
_cell.length_c   1.000
_cell.angle_alpha   90.00
_cell.angle_beta   90.00
_cell.angle_gamma   90.00
#
_symmetry.space_group_name_H-M   'P 1'
#
loop_
_entity.id
_entity.type
_entity.pdbx_description
1 polymer ?
#
loop_
_entity_poly.entity_id
_entity_poly.type
_entity_poly.pdbx_seq_one_letter_code
_entity_poly.pdbx_strand_id
1 'polypeptide(L)'
;MAAADLVQTSRGRGGGVQLVRDPSSISVGEVIRAMEDDFAVVECLGAARFCQIAGVCGARSVFARAIDSYFDVLDRATIEDIAANDDGLRGALDLRGRSGTS
;
A
#
# COMPACT_ATOMS: atom_id res chain seq x y z
N MET A 1 5.21 5.78 -4.97
CA MET A 1 4.12 6.76 -4.70
C MET A 1 3.98 7.86 -5.78
N ALA A 2 4.91 8.80 -5.92
CA ALA A 2 4.81 9.81 -7.01
C ALA A 2 5.03 9.20 -8.40
N ALA A 3 5.97 8.24 -8.52
CA ALA A 3 6.18 7.46 -9.74
C ALA A 3 5.04 6.46 -10.05
N ALA A 4 4.15 6.22 -9.08
CA ALA A 4 3.02 5.30 -9.22
C ALA A 4 1.69 6.03 -9.44
N ASP A 5 1.74 7.33 -9.74
CA ASP A 5 0.56 8.17 -9.98
C ASP A 5 -0.52 8.02 -8.89
N LEU A 6 -0.06 8.07 -7.63
CA LEU A 6 -0.91 8.06 -6.44
C LEU A 6 -0.95 9.43 -5.76
N VAL A 7 0.18 10.14 -5.77
CA VAL A 7 0.33 11.45 -5.14
C VAL A 7 1.07 12.41 -6.04
N GLN A 8 0.64 13.68 -5.99
CA GLN A 8 1.37 14.81 -6.55
C GLN A 8 1.87 15.71 -5.44
N THR A 9 3.02 16.33 -5.68
CA THR A 9 3.65 17.23 -4.72
C THR A 9 3.77 18.62 -5.31
N SER A 10 3.30 19.64 -4.60
CA SER A 10 3.46 21.04 -4.96
C SER A 10 4.55 21.69 -4.10
N ARG A 11 5.38 22.54 -4.72
CA ARG A 11 6.42 23.31 -4.03
C ARG A 11 5.98 24.77 -3.82
N GLY A 12 6.50 25.42 -2.80
CA GLY A 12 6.24 26.84 -2.49
C GLY A 12 5.55 27.05 -1.14
N ARG A 13 5.27 28.31 -0.81
CA ARG A 13 4.54 28.68 0.41
C ARG A 13 3.08 28.22 0.26
N GLY A 14 2.65 27.27 1.09
CA GLY A 14 1.37 26.56 0.93
C GLY A 14 1.46 25.25 0.12
N GLY A 15 2.67 24.79 -0.22
CA GLY A 15 2.87 23.50 -0.87
C GLY A 15 2.50 22.31 0.00
N GLY A 16 2.30 21.14 -0.62
CA GLY A 16 1.88 19.94 0.07
C GLY A 16 1.86 18.70 -0.83
N VAL A 17 1.30 17.63 -0.29
CA VAL A 17 1.08 16.35 -0.99
C VAL A 17 -0.43 16.16 -1.11
N GLN A 18 -0.88 15.79 -2.31
CA GLN A 18 -2.29 15.52 -2.58
C GLN A 18 -2.43 14.25 -3.41
N LEU A 19 -3.52 13.51 -3.19
CA LEU A 19 -3.89 12.38 -4.04
C LEU A 19 -4.18 12.88 -5.46
N VAL A 20 -3.77 12.12 -6.48
CA VAL A 20 -4.08 12.44 -7.88
C VAL A 20 -5.41 11.86 -8.35
N ARG A 21 -5.97 10.91 -7.58
CA ARG A 21 -7.24 10.23 -7.81
C ARG A 21 -8.12 10.29 -6.57
N ASP A 22 -9.40 9.97 -6.76
CA ASP A 22 -10.36 9.86 -5.66
C ASP A 22 -9.93 8.75 -4.68
N PRO A 23 -9.91 8.98 -3.35
CA PRO A 23 -9.51 7.98 -2.36
C PRO A 23 -10.36 6.69 -2.41
N SER A 24 -11.61 6.74 -2.87
CA SER A 24 -12.48 5.56 -3.04
C SER A 24 -12.07 4.70 -4.25
N SER A 25 -11.19 5.20 -5.12
CA SER A 25 -10.71 4.52 -6.32
C SER A 25 -9.28 3.98 -6.20
N ILE A 26 -8.62 4.22 -5.06
CA ILE A 26 -7.26 3.78 -4.78
C ILE A 26 -7.34 2.62 -3.80
N SER A 27 -7.00 1.41 -4.26
CA SER A 27 -6.97 0.26 -3.36
C SER A 27 -5.73 0.30 -2.46
N VAL A 28 -5.84 -0.30 -1.28
CA VAL A 28 -4.70 -0.44 -0.36
C VAL A 28 -3.63 -1.33 -1.00
N GLY A 29 -4.05 -2.37 -1.71
CA GLY A 29 -3.14 -3.25 -2.44
C GLY A 29 -2.36 -2.51 -3.53
N GLU A 30 -2.94 -1.51 -4.19
CA GLU A 30 -2.22 -0.63 -5.12
C GLU A 30 -1.13 0.16 -4.40
N VAL A 31 -1.44 0.75 -3.25
CA VAL A 31 -0.46 1.52 -2.47
C VAL A 31 0.70 0.64 -2.01
N ILE A 32 0.43 -0.56 -1.49
CA ILE A 32 1.47 -1.49 -1.05
C ILE A 32 2.37 -1.91 -2.22
N ARG A 33 1.79 -2.25 -3.39
CA ARG A 33 2.56 -2.56 -4.61
C ARG A 33 3.38 -1.39 -5.14
N ALA A 34 2.99 -0.16 -4.84
CA ALA A 34 3.72 1.05 -5.23
C ALA A 34 4.82 1.47 -4.23
N MET A 35 4.91 0.80 -3.07
CA MET A 35 5.86 1.10 -2.00
C MET A 35 6.96 0.06 -1.87
N GLU A 36 6.68 -1.21 -2.16
CA GLU A 36 7.62 -2.32 -2.02
C GLU A 36 8.05 -2.88 -3.38
N ASP A 37 9.31 -3.30 -3.49
CA ASP A 37 9.89 -3.81 -4.74
C ASP A 37 9.60 -5.31 -4.98
N ASP A 38 9.35 -6.09 -3.92
CA ASP A 38 8.99 -7.52 -3.99
C ASP A 38 8.18 -7.95 -2.75
N PHE A 39 7.40 -9.01 -2.89
CA PHE A 39 6.53 -9.59 -1.85
C PHE A 39 6.87 -11.05 -1.54
N ALA A 40 8.02 -11.53 -2.00
CA ALA A 40 8.47 -12.89 -1.78
C ALA A 40 8.74 -13.19 -0.30
N VAL A 41 7.78 -13.83 0.37
CA VAL A 41 7.93 -14.31 1.75
C VAL A 41 8.97 -15.43 1.87
N VAL A 42 9.23 -16.14 0.78
CA VAL A 42 10.32 -17.12 0.66
C VAL A 42 11.10 -16.85 -0.61
N GLU A 43 12.42 -17.05 -0.57
CA GLU A 43 13.31 -16.74 -1.72
C GLU A 43 12.82 -17.32 -3.03
N CYS A 44 12.28 -18.55 -3.00
CA CYS A 44 11.84 -19.22 -4.21
C CYS A 44 10.64 -18.54 -4.90
N LEU A 45 9.88 -17.68 -4.21
CA LEU A 45 8.80 -16.89 -4.81
C LEU A 45 9.27 -15.61 -5.49
N GLY A 46 10.46 -15.12 -5.15
CA GLY A 46 11.04 -13.91 -5.73
C GLY A 46 11.63 -14.14 -7.11
N ALA A 47 12.17 -13.06 -7.68
CA ALA A 47 12.82 -13.06 -9.00
C ALA A 47 14.06 -13.98 -9.05
N ALA A 48 14.86 -14.00 -7.97
CA ALA A 48 16.05 -14.83 -7.86
C ALA A 48 15.71 -16.19 -7.21
N ARG A 49 15.84 -17.28 -7.98
CA ARG A 49 15.38 -18.61 -7.56
C ARG A 49 16.56 -19.53 -7.25
N PHE A 50 17.06 -19.50 -6.01
CA PHE A 50 18.18 -20.38 -5.59
C PHE A 50 17.74 -21.70 -4.94
N CYS A 51 16.44 -21.85 -4.65
CA CYS A 51 15.91 -23.04 -3.98
C CYS A 51 15.91 -24.28 -4.89
N GLN A 52 16.83 -25.21 -4.64
CA GLN A 52 17.03 -26.43 -5.43
C GLN A 52 15.81 -27.35 -5.49
N ILE A 53 14.94 -27.30 -4.47
CA ILE A 53 13.75 -28.15 -4.37
C ILE A 53 12.46 -27.45 -4.80
N ALA A 54 12.52 -26.23 -5.34
CA ALA A 54 11.33 -25.41 -5.59
C ALA A 54 10.27 -26.08 -6.48
N GLY A 55 10.68 -26.99 -7.38
CA GLY A 55 9.76 -27.72 -8.27
C GLY A 55 8.92 -28.81 -7.58
N VAL A 56 9.34 -29.29 -6.40
CA VAL A 56 8.66 -30.36 -5.64
C VAL A 56 8.32 -29.95 -4.20
N CYS A 57 8.75 -28.77 -3.78
CA CYS A 57 8.51 -28.25 -2.44
C CYS A 57 7.05 -27.78 -2.29
N GLY A 58 6.26 -28.52 -1.50
CA GLY A 58 4.88 -28.16 -1.21
C GLY A 58 4.71 -26.78 -0.55
N ALA A 59 5.71 -26.32 0.20
CA ALA A 59 5.67 -25.02 0.89
C ALA A 59 5.54 -23.84 -0.09
N ARG A 60 6.16 -23.92 -1.28
CA ARG A 60 6.04 -22.89 -2.32
C ARG A 60 4.58 -22.58 -2.64
N SER A 61 3.78 -23.63 -2.84
CA SER A 61 2.36 -23.50 -3.19
C SER A 61 1.51 -22.93 -2.04
N VAL A 62 1.91 -23.21 -0.80
CA VAL A 62 1.22 -22.69 0.39
C VAL A 62 1.50 -21.20 0.52
N PHE A 63 2.76 -20.79 0.44
CA PHE A 63 3.15 -19.37 0.55
C PHE A 63 2.62 -18.54 -0.62
N ALA A 64 2.62 -19.06 -1.84
CA ALA A 64 2.03 -18.37 -3.00
C ALA A 64 0.55 -18.04 -2.73
N ARG A 65 -0.25 -19.04 -2.33
CA ARG A 65 -1.68 -18.83 -2.01
C ARG A 65 -1.89 -17.88 -0.85
N ALA A 66 -1.00 -17.88 0.14
CA ALA A 66 -1.08 -16.96 1.27
C ALA A 66 -0.87 -15.50 0.81
N ILE A 67 0.10 -15.26 -0.07
CA ILE A 67 0.36 -13.93 -0.66
C ILE A 67 -0.83 -13.50 -1.54
N ASP A 68 -1.35 -14.40 -2.37
CA ASP A 68 -2.53 -14.10 -3.21
C ASP A 68 -3.72 -13.70 -2.32
N SER A 69 -3.97 -14.46 -1.24
CA SER A 69 -5.07 -14.16 -0.31
C SER A 69 -4.86 -12.84 0.45
N TYR A 70 -3.62 -12.51 0.80
CA TYR A 70 -3.28 -11.23 1.42
C TYR A 70 -3.61 -10.07 0.50
N PHE A 71 -3.21 -10.15 -0.77
CA PHE A 71 -3.51 -9.10 -1.75
C PHE A 71 -4.99 -9.04 -2.12
N ASP A 72 -5.69 -10.16 -2.20
CA ASP A 72 -7.14 -10.20 -2.42
C ASP A 72 -7.91 -9.39 -1.36
N VAL A 73 -7.44 -9.41 -0.10
CA VAL A 73 -8.03 -8.59 0.97
C VAL A 73 -7.70 -7.12 0.77
N LEU A 74 -6.42 -6.80 0.51
CA LEU A 74 -5.98 -5.41 0.35
C LEU A 74 -6.55 -4.73 -0.90
N ASP A 75 -6.80 -5.48 -1.97
CA ASP A 75 -7.38 -4.95 -3.21
C ASP A 75 -8.86 -4.60 -3.08
N ARG A 76 -9.54 -5.11 -2.05
CA ARG A 76 -10.95 -4.82 -1.76
C ARG A 76 -11.15 -3.64 -0.81
N ALA A 77 -10.09 -3.18 -0.15
CA ALA A 77 -10.12 -2.00 0.71
C ALA A 77 -9.55 -0.80 -0.03
N THR A 78 -10.10 0.38 0.24
CA THR A 78 -9.69 1.65 -0.37
C THR A 78 -9.03 2.58 0.65
N ILE A 79 -8.42 3.67 0.16
CA ILE A 79 -7.90 4.73 1.04
C ILE A 79 -9.02 5.42 1.80
N GLU A 80 -10.21 5.55 1.21
CA GLU A 80 -11.40 6.05 1.90
C GLU A 80 -11.77 5.16 3.10
N ASP A 81 -11.78 3.84 2.92
CA ASP A 81 -12.12 2.89 4.00
C ASP A 81 -11.17 3.02 5.19
N ILE A 82 -9.87 3.19 4.94
CA ILE A 82 -8.86 3.37 6.01
C ILE A 82 -8.98 4.75 6.67
N ALA A 83 -9.32 5.78 5.90
CA ALA A 83 -9.43 7.15 6.39
C ALA A 83 -10.75 7.44 7.13
N ALA A 84 -11.68 6.49 7.17
CA ALA A 84 -13.03 6.67 7.72
C ALA A 84 -13.08 7.19 9.17
N ASN A 85 -12.05 6.92 9.99
CA ASN A 85 -11.95 7.43 11.37
C ASN A 85 -11.10 8.71 11.47
N ASP A 86 -11.46 9.75 10.71
CA ASP A 86 -10.70 11.00 10.60
C ASP A 86 -10.43 11.66 11.97
N ASP A 87 -11.41 11.71 12.87
CA ASP A 87 -11.24 12.30 14.21
C ASP A 87 -10.28 11.51 15.11
N GLY A 88 -10.32 10.17 15.00
CA GLY A 88 -9.39 9.28 15.68
C GLY A 88 -7.97 9.44 15.15
N LEU A 89 -7.83 9.45 13.82
CA LEU A 89 -6.56 9.62 13.12
C LEU A 89 -5.93 10.98 13.43
N ARG A 90 -6.69 12.07 13.32
CA ARG A 90 -6.21 13.42 13.67
C ARG A 90 -5.82 13.53 15.14
N GLY A 91 -6.50 12.81 16.03
CA GLY A 91 -6.13 12.72 17.43
C GLY A 91 -4.80 12.05 17.67
N ALA A 92 -4.61 10.89 17.05
CA ALA A 92 -3.37 10.11 17.19
C ALA A 92 -2.16 10.83 16.57
N LEU A 93 -2.38 11.62 15.52
CA LEU A 93 -1.33 12.34 14.79
C LEU A 93 -1.09 13.78 15.31
N ASP A 94 -1.75 14.19 16.40
CA ASP A 94 -1.69 15.55 16.94
C ASP A 94 -2.05 16.65 15.91
N LEU A 95 -3.00 16.34 15.02
CA LEU A 95 -3.45 17.23 13.95
C LEU A 95 -4.73 18.00 14.30
N ARG A 96 -5.34 17.74 15.48
CA ARG A 96 -6.61 18.34 15.91
C ARG A 96 -6.59 19.87 15.98
N GLY A 97 -5.41 20.49 16.12
CA GLY A 97 -5.22 21.94 16.15
C GLY A 97 -4.86 22.60 14.82
N ARG A 98 -4.67 21.83 13.73
CA ARG A 98 -4.29 22.37 12.41
C ARG A 98 -5.51 22.68 11.51
N SER A 99 -6.64 23.01 12.11
CA SER A 99 -7.78 23.59 11.39
C SER A 99 -7.43 25.03 11.00
N GLY A 100 -6.91 25.20 9.78
CA GLY A 100 -6.63 26.51 9.17
C GLY A 100 -6.36 26.34 7.68
N THR A 101 -7.41 26.28 6.85
CA THR A 101 -7.87 27.42 6.01
C THR A 101 -6.88 27.76 4.90
N SER A 102 -7.12 27.23 3.69
CA SER A 102 -7.47 28.05 2.52
C SER A 102 -8.08 27.19 1.41
#